data_AF-A0A6A2EVB1-F1
#
_entry.id   AF-A0A6A2EVB1-F1
#
_cell.length_a   1.000
_cell.length_b   1.000
_cell.length_c   1.000
_cell.angle_alpha   90.00
_cell.angle_beta   90.00
_cell.angle_gamma   90.00
#
_symmetry.space_group_name_H-M   'P 1'
#
loop_
_entity.id
_entity.type
_entity.pdbx_description
1 polymer ?
#
loop_
_entity_poly.entity_id
_entity_poly.type
_entity_poly.pdbx_seq_one_letter_code
_entity_poly.pdbx_strand_id
1 'polypeptide(L)' 'MSIRELEEEIIEIEKVKEHYKSGSIEWNNIDAIITEKKRKLSRLKKREDGEEDDVLGGCVGDCSRCGGCT' A
#
# COMPACT_ATOMS: atom_id res chain seq x y z
N MET A 1 -15.93 2.95 7.78
CA MET A 1 -15.03 2.50 6.71
C MET A 1 -14.49 1.15 7.10
N SER A 2 -15.10 0.11 6.54
CA SER A 2 -14.71 -1.28 6.67
C SER A 2 -13.49 -1.60 5.81
N ILE A 3 -12.86 -2.75 6.06
CA ILE A 3 -11.74 -3.26 5.24
C ILE A 3 -12.16 -3.41 3.78
N ARG A 4 -13.34 -3.97 3.52
CA ARG A 4 -13.86 -4.20 2.16
C ARG A 4 -14.07 -2.90 1.39
N GLU A 5 -14.69 -1.90 2.02
CA GLU A 5 -14.88 -0.57 1.40
C GLU A 5 -13.53 0.07 1.03
N LEU A 6 -12.50 -0.08 1.88
CA LEU A 6 -11.18 0.46 1.62
C LEU A 6 -10.43 -0.30 0.52
N GLU A 7 -10.62 -1.62 0.41
CA GLU A 7 -10.10 -2.44 -0.69
C GLU A 7 -10.71 -2.06 -2.04
N GLU A 8 -12.03 -1.88 -2.09
CA GLU A 8 -12.74 -1.44 -3.28
C GLU A 8 -12.26 -0.05 -3.73
N GLU A 9 -12.12 0.89 -2.79
CA GLU A 9 -11.63 2.23 -3.09
C GLU A 9 -10.19 2.22 -3.65
N ILE A 10 -9.31 1.36 -3.13
CA ILE A 10 -7.95 1.19 -3.66
C ILE A 10 -8.01 0.69 -5.11
N ILE A 11 -8.85 -0.30 -5.40
CA ILE A 11 -9.01 -0.87 -6.76
C ILE A 11 -9.52 0.20 -7.74
N GLU A 12 -10.48 1.01 -7.33
CA GLU A 12 -11.01 2.09 -8.17
C GLU A 12 -9.94 3.15 -8.48
N ILE A 13 -9.14 3.53 -7.49
CA ILE A 13 -8.05 4.49 -7.69
C ILE A 13 -6.94 3.89 -8.55
N GLU A 14 -6.65 2.59 -8.43
CA GLU A 14 -5.70 1.89 -9.29
C GLU A 14 -6.15 1.90 -10.76
N LYS A 15 -7.45 1.70 -11.04
CA LYS A 15 -7.99 1.85 -12.41
C LYS A 15 -7.81 3.28 -12.93
N VAL A 16 -8.07 4.28 -12.09
CA VAL A 16 -7.84 5.69 -12.46
C VAL A 16 -6.36 5.93 -12.80
N LYS A 17 -5.44 5.34 -12.03
CA LYS A 17 -4.00 5.46 -12.24
C LYS A 17 -3.54 4.96 -13.61
N GLU A 18 -4.18 3.91 -14.15
CA GLU A 18 -3.83 3.34 -15.47
C GLU A 18 -4.02 4.33 -16.64
N HIS A 19 -4.85 5.37 -16.44
CA HIS A 19 -5.05 6.42 -17.45
C HIS A 19 -3.94 7.47 -17.49
N TYR A 20 -3.02 7.45 -16.51
CA TYR A 20 -1.93 8.41 -16.42
C TYR A 20 -0.60 7.80 -16.87
N LYS A 21 0.25 8.62 -17.47
CA LYS A 21 1.58 8.20 -17.90
C LYS A 21 2.44 7.88 -16.68
N SER A 22 3.04 6.69 -16.65
CA SER A 22 3.98 6.31 -15.60
C SER A 22 5.10 7.34 -15.44
N GLY A 23 5.38 7.73 -14.20
CA GLY A 23 6.34 8.77 -13.84
C GLY A 23 5.85 10.22 -14.02
N SER A 24 4.61 10.45 -14.48
CA SER A 24 4.01 11.79 -14.45
C SER A 24 3.71 12.22 -13.01
N ILE A 25 3.54 13.51 -12.79
CA ILE A 25 3.19 14.08 -11.48
C ILE A 25 1.86 13.50 -11.00
N GLU A 26 0.87 13.39 -11.88
CA GLU A 26 -0.43 12.80 -11.59
C GLU A 26 -0.30 11.32 -11.21
N TRP A 27 0.48 10.54 -11.97
CA TRP A 27 0.71 9.13 -11.65
C TRP A 27 1.36 8.96 -10.29
N ASN A 28 2.39 9.77 -9.97
CA ASN A 28 3.09 9.75 -8.68
C ASN A 28 2.18 10.19 -7.52
N ASN A 29 1.33 11.19 -7.74
CA ASN A 29 0.37 11.64 -6.74
C ASN A 29 -0.66 10.55 -6.43
N ILE A 30 -1.20 9.91 -7.47
CA ILE A 30 -2.17 8.81 -7.32
C ILE A 30 -1.50 7.61 -6.65
N ASP A 31 -0.25 7.30 -7.00
CA ASP A 31 0.53 6.24 -6.36
C ASP A 31 0.76 6.48 -4.87
N ALA A 32 1.05 7.73 -4.47
CA ALA A 32 1.18 8.11 -3.07
C ALA A 32 -0.14 7.92 -2.31
N ILE A 33 -1.27 8.28 -2.91
CA ILE A 33 -2.61 8.08 -2.32
C ILE A 33 -2.90 6.59 -2.13
N ILE A 34 -2.66 5.76 -3.15
CA ILE A 34 -2.84 4.30 -3.07
C ILE A 34 -1.96 3.73 -1.96
N THR A 35 -0.70 4.16 -1.86
CA THR A 35 0.24 3.72 -0.84
C THR A 35 -0.25 4.04 0.58
N GLU A 36 -0.76 5.25 0.80
CA GLU A 36 -1.33 5.64 2.10
C GLU A 36 -2.55 4.78 2.46
N LYS A 37 -3.46 4.55 1.50
CA LYS A 37 -4.63 3.69 1.72
C LYS A 37 -4.23 2.24 2.00
N LYS A 38 -3.26 1.69 1.28
CA LYS A 38 -2.71 0.34 1.54
C LYS A 38 -2.09 0.24 2.94
N ARG A 39 -1.39 1.27 3.42
CA ARG A 39 -0.89 1.31 4.82
C ARG A 39 -2.02 1.31 5.82
N LYS A 40 -3.08 2.10 5.59
CA LYS A 40 -4.27 2.11 6.47
C LYS A 40 -4.96 0.75 6.47
N LEU A 41 -5.11 0.12 5.31
CA LEU A 41 -5.68 -1.22 5.17
C LEU A 41 -4.89 -2.26 5.94
N SER A 42 -3.56 -2.24 5.82
CA SER A 42 -2.68 -3.14 6.57
C SER A 42 -2.84 -2.98 8.08
N ARG A 43 -2.93 -1.75 8.59
CA ARG A 43 -3.19 -1.48 10.02
C ARG A 43 -4.54 -2.00 10.49
N LEU A 44 -5.58 -1.87 9.64
CA LEU A 44 -6.91 -2.40 9.97
C LEU A 44 -6.92 -3.93 10.01
N LYS A 45 -6.28 -4.59 9.03
CA LYS A 45 -6.16 -6.05 9.01
C LYS A 45 -5.43 -6.60 10.22
N LYS A 46 -4.28 -5.99 10.58
CA LYS A 46 -3.53 -6.35 11.80
C LYS A 46 -4.38 -6.21 13.06
N ARG A 47 -5.21 -5.16 13.14
CA ARG A 47 -6.11 -4.95 14.28
C ARG A 47 -7.23 -5.99 14.36
N GLU A 48 -7.72 -6.51 13.24
CA GLU A 48 -8.68 -7.62 13.23
C GLU A 48 -8.05 -8.95 13.63
N ASP A 49 -6.80 -9.22 13.22
CA ASP A 49 -6.08 -10.46 13.56
C ASP A 49 -5.56 -10.50 15.02
N GLY A 50 -5.60 -9.38 15.74
CA GLY A 50 -5.22 -9.32 17.16
C GLY A 50 -3.71 -9.42 17.42
N GLU A 51 -2.87 -9.37 16.37
CA GLU A 51 -1.42 -9.35 16.51
C GLU A 51 -0.93 -7.93 16.84
N GLU A 52 -0.40 -7.80 18.06
CA GLU A 52 0.27 -6.63 18.59
C GLU A 52 1.59 -6.33 17.86
N ASP A 53 1.93 -5.05 17.88
CA ASP A 53 2.87 -4.31 17.03
C ASP A 53 4.30 -4.91 17.00
N ASP A 54 4.71 -5.46 15.86
CA ASP A 54 6.13 -5.53 15.48
C ASP A 54 6.40 -4.72 14.20
N VAL A 55 7.41 -3.90 14.35
CA VAL A 55 7.82 -2.74 13.57
C VAL A 55 8.36 -3.12 12.19
N LEU A 56 7.91 -2.39 11.15
CA LEU A 56 8.58 -2.09 9.87
C LEU A 56 9.30 -3.22 9.09
N GLY A 57 8.73 -3.59 7.94
CA GLY A 57 9.45 -4.09 6.77
C GLY A 57 8.54 -3.94 5.57
N GLY A 58 8.73 -3.00 4.66
CA GLY A 58 9.90 -2.78 3.83
C GLY A 58 9.33 -2.57 2.42
N CYS A 59 9.78 -1.53 1.76
CA CYS A 59 9.48 -1.12 0.39
C CYS A 59 8.97 -2.25 -0.53
N VAL A 60 7.71 -2.18 -0.98
CA VAL A 60 7.22 -3.02 -2.09
C VAL A 60 7.69 -2.36 -3.39
N GLY A 61 9.00 -2.37 -3.59
CA GLY A 61 9.70 -1.78 -4.72
C GLY A 61 11.14 -2.26 -4.68
N ASP A 62 11.42 -3.32 -5.43
CA ASP A 62 12.75 -3.88 -5.72
C ASP A 62 13.65 -4.16 -4.49
N CYS A 63 13.31 -5.19 -3.72
CA CYS A 63 14.18 -5.72 -2.67
C CYS A 63 15.09 -6.83 -3.21
N SER A 64 15.95 -6.50 -4.17
CA SER A 64 17.05 -7.38 -4.62
C SER A 64 18.24 -7.42 -3.62
N ARG A 65 18.05 -7.06 -2.35
CA ARG A 65 19.16 -6.98 -1.37
C ARG A 65 18.71 -7.12 0.09
N CYS A 66 18.25 -8.30 0.49
CA CYS A 66 18.29 -8.69 1.91
C CYS A 66 19.42 -9.70 2.11
N GLY A 67 20.62 -9.18 2.32
CA GLY A 67 21.74 -9.94 2.87
C GLY A 67 21.82 -9.67 4.37
N GLY A 68 21.81 -10.72 5.18
CA GLY A 68 22.14 -10.66 6.60
C GLY A 68 21.25 -11.51 7.49
N CYS A 69 21.40 -12.83 7.40
CA CYS A 69 21.14 -13.69 8.55
C CYS A 69 22.26 -13.45 9.57
N THR A 70 21.89 -13.09 10.80
CA THR A 70 22.65 -13.41 12.03
C THR A 70 21.65 -13.73 13.12
#